data_AF-A0A940TKC4-F1
#
_entry.id   AF-A0A940TKC4-F1
#
_cell.length_a   1.000
_cell.length_b   1.000
_cell.length_c   1.000
_cell.angle_alpha   90.00
_cell.angle_beta   90.00
_cell.angle_gamma   90.00
#
_symmetry.space_group_name_H-M   'P 1'
#
loop_
_entity.id
_entity.type
_entity.pdbx_description
1 polymer ?
#
loop_
_entity_poly.entity_id
_entity_poly.type
_entity_poly.pdbx_seq_one_letter_code
_entity_poly.pdbx_strand_id
1 'polypeptide(L)'
;MKPDSPETAKDMEFLNADPLYIKRCNMQECFRARLTPKPWRWGMRTTTIRYPWESDRERELYQSWRQEYMKLSGDFATCNYMGEYGKRFTNEVVAELLKVHDQLTKANMNLPLA
;
A
#
# COMPACT_ATOMS: atom_id res chain seq x y z
N MET A 1 7.04 5.02 -18.92
CA MET A 1 7.00 3.69 -18.27
C MET A 1 5.55 3.24 -18.23
N LYS A 2 5.22 2.05 -18.72
CA LYS A 2 3.84 1.51 -18.67
C LYS A 2 3.75 0.39 -17.62
N PRO A 3 2.62 0.22 -16.92
CA PRO A 3 2.50 -0.81 -15.87
C PRO A 3 2.59 -2.26 -16.39
N ASP A 4 2.25 -2.48 -17.65
CA ASP A 4 2.20 -3.78 -18.33
C ASP A 4 3.47 -4.11 -19.12
N SER A 5 4.42 -3.18 -19.24
CA SER A 5 5.63 -3.40 -20.04
C SER A 5 6.64 -4.33 -19.34
N PRO A 6 7.37 -5.18 -20.08
CA PRO A 6 8.39 -6.09 -19.52
C PRO A 6 9.49 -5.38 -18.73
N GLU A 7 9.88 -4.17 -19.15
CA GLU A 7 10.91 -3.37 -18.49
C GLU A 7 10.49 -2.99 -17.06
N THR A 8 9.25 -2.54 -16.90
CA THR A 8 8.67 -2.19 -15.58
C THR A 8 8.60 -3.42 -14.66
N ALA A 9 8.24 -4.59 -15.19
CA ALA A 9 8.23 -5.81 -14.40
C ALA A 9 9.63 -6.17 -13.90
N LYS A 10 10.63 -6.09 -14.78
CA LYS A 10 12.04 -6.34 -14.44
C LYS A 10 12.58 -5.36 -13.39
N ASP A 11 12.25 -4.07 -13.51
CA ASP A 11 12.63 -3.05 -12.52
C ASP A 11 11.96 -3.32 -11.16
N MET A 12 10.68 -3.68 -11.14
CA MET A 12 9.97 -4.00 -9.90
C MET A 12 10.52 -5.27 -9.23
N GLU A 13 10.87 -6.30 -10.00
CA GLU A 13 11.53 -7.51 -9.48
C GLU A 13 12.91 -7.18 -8.90
N PHE A 14 13.70 -6.35 -9.58
CA PHE A 14 15.00 -5.88 -9.11
C PHE A 14 14.88 -5.10 -7.79
N LEU A 15 13.83 -4.28 -7.64
CA LEU A 15 13.52 -3.54 -6.41
C LEU A 15 12.85 -4.40 -5.33
N ASN A 16 12.72 -5.72 -5.55
CA ASN A 16 12.08 -6.68 -4.64
C ASN A 16 10.64 -6.26 -4.26
N ALA A 17 9.91 -5.72 -5.24
CA ALA A 17 8.50 -5.43 -5.07
C ALA A 17 7.70 -6.72 -4.87
N ASP A 18 6.53 -6.60 -4.25
CA ASP A 18 5.68 -7.74 -3.96
C ASP A 18 5.21 -8.43 -5.27
N PRO A 19 5.42 -9.74 -5.44
CA PRO A 19 5.03 -10.46 -6.64
C PRO A 19 3.54 -10.31 -7.00
N LEU A 20 2.66 -10.22 -6.00
CA LEU A 20 1.23 -10.00 -6.23
C LEU A 20 0.97 -8.58 -6.74
N TYR A 21 1.71 -7.58 -6.25
CA TYR A 21 1.62 -6.21 -6.74
C TYR A 21 2.07 -6.11 -8.21
N ILE A 22 3.20 -6.73 -8.55
CA ILE A 22 3.72 -6.80 -9.93
C ILE A 22 2.65 -7.38 -10.86
N LYS A 23 2.12 -8.56 -10.49
CA LYS A 23 1.07 -9.25 -11.25
C LYS A 23 -0.18 -8.38 -11.45
N ARG A 24 -0.63 -7.66 -10.43
CA ARG A 24 -1.81 -6.79 -10.50
C ARG A 24 -1.58 -5.55 -11.33
N CYS A 25 -0.39 -4.94 -11.27
CA CYS A 25 -0.05 -3.79 -12.10
C CYS A 25 -0.07 -4.16 -13.58
N ASN A 26 0.50 -5.31 -13.93
CA ASN A 26 0.50 -5.81 -15.29
C ASN A 26 -0.92 -6.13 -15.78
N MET A 27 -1.70 -6.92 -15.02
CA MET A 27 -3.06 -7.33 -15.43
C MET A 27 -4.07 -6.20 -15.54
N GLN A 28 -3.86 -5.10 -14.81
CA GLN A 28 -4.83 -4.01 -14.71
C GLN A 28 -4.30 -2.71 -15.30
N GLU A 29 -3.13 -2.75 -15.94
CA GLU A 29 -2.51 -1.64 -16.65
C GLU A 29 -2.45 -0.34 -15.83
N CYS A 30 -2.24 -0.46 -14.51
CA CYS A 30 -2.15 0.70 -13.62
C CYS A 30 -1.24 0.45 -12.40
N PHE A 31 -0.51 1.49 -12.00
CA PHE A 31 0.18 1.53 -10.72
C PHE A 31 -0.78 1.88 -9.60
N ARG A 32 -0.53 1.39 -8.39
CA ARG A 32 -1.35 1.70 -7.22
C ARG A 32 -0.48 2.02 -6.02
N ALA A 33 -0.73 3.18 -5.41
CA ALA A 33 -0.19 3.45 -4.09
C ALA A 33 -0.88 2.52 -3.07
N ARG A 34 -0.07 1.93 -2.18
CA ARG A 34 -0.59 1.28 -0.99
C ARG A 34 -0.66 2.31 0.13
N LEU A 35 -1.84 2.49 0.72
CA LEU A 35 -2.08 3.54 1.73
C LEU A 35 -2.01 3.03 3.17
N THR A 36 -1.93 1.72 3.36
CA THR A 36 -1.87 1.11 4.68
C THR A 36 -0.82 0.00 4.72
N PRO A 37 -0.12 -0.20 5.84
CA PRO A 37 0.97 -1.18 5.93
C PRO A 37 0.58 -2.64 5.59
N LYS A 38 1.54 -3.53 5.28
CA LYS A 38 1.26 -4.96 5.05
C LYS A 38 1.31 -5.74 6.37
N PRO A 39 0.21 -6.37 6.82
CA PRO A 39 0.16 -6.99 8.14
C PRO A 39 1.21 -8.09 8.35
N TRP A 40 1.54 -8.84 7.30
CA TRP A 40 2.54 -9.91 7.38
C TRP A 40 3.98 -9.40 7.60
N ARG A 41 4.28 -8.10 7.36
CA ARG A 41 5.61 -7.55 7.63
C ARG A 41 5.91 -7.36 9.12
N TRP A 42 4.89 -7.31 9.98
CA TRP A 42 5.05 -7.36 11.45
C TRP A 42 4.49 -8.65 12.09
N GLY A 43 4.24 -9.67 11.28
CA GLY A 43 3.78 -10.98 11.77
C GLY A 43 2.28 -11.08 12.05
N MET A 44 1.47 -10.06 11.73
CA MET A 44 0.01 -10.19 11.80
C MET A 44 -0.51 -11.02 10.63
N ARG A 45 -1.37 -12.01 10.93
CA ARG A 45 -2.01 -12.84 9.91
C ARG A 45 -3.00 -12.04 9.07
N THR A 46 -2.99 -12.27 7.77
CA THR A 46 -4.03 -11.75 6.85
C THR A 46 -5.34 -12.50 7.06
N THR A 47 -6.47 -11.80 6.98
CA THR A 47 -7.79 -12.44 6.99
C THR A 47 -8.00 -13.30 5.74
N THR A 48 -8.64 -14.45 5.90
CA THR A 48 -9.08 -15.32 4.80
C THR A 48 -10.53 -15.07 4.39
N ILE A 49 -11.26 -14.26 5.19
CA ILE A 49 -12.67 -13.91 4.95
C ILE A 49 -12.74 -12.98 3.74
N ARG A 50 -13.61 -13.32 2.79
CA ARG A 50 -13.79 -12.57 1.54
C ARG A 50 -15.15 -11.90 1.48
N TYR A 51 -15.21 -10.82 0.70
CA TYR A 51 -16.49 -10.20 0.32
C TYR A 51 -16.98 -10.84 -1.00
N PRO A 52 -18.30 -11.02 -1.21
CA PRO A 52 -19.40 -10.77 -0.27
C PRO A 52 -19.40 -11.74 0.92
N TRP A 53 -19.83 -11.29 2.09
CA TRP A 53 -19.92 -12.13 3.30
C TRP A 53 -21.08 -13.11 3.20
N GLU A 54 -20.86 -14.38 3.54
CA GLU A 54 -21.88 -15.42 3.47
C GLU A 54 -22.76 -15.48 4.74
N SER A 55 -22.29 -14.88 5.84
CA SER A 55 -23.05 -14.80 7.10
C SER A 55 -22.68 -13.56 7.93
N ASP A 56 -23.54 -13.22 8.90
CA ASP A 56 -23.24 -12.17 9.88
C ASP A 56 -22.02 -12.50 10.73
N ARG A 57 -21.79 -13.79 11.02
CA ARG A 57 -20.58 -14.24 11.73
C ARG A 57 -19.30 -13.90 10.97
N GLU A 58 -19.27 -14.11 9.64
CA GLU A 58 -18.10 -13.74 8.82
C GLU A 58 -17.87 -12.23 8.82
N ARG A 59 -18.95 -11.45 8.73
CA ARG A 59 -18.90 -9.99 8.84
C ARG A 59 -18.29 -9.57 10.18
N GLU A 60 -18.75 -10.12 11.29
CA GLU A 60 -18.25 -9.81 12.64
C GLU A 60 -16.77 -10.17 12.82
N LEU A 61 -16.35 -11.35 12.35
CA LEU A 61 -14.95 -11.77 12.37
C LEU A 61 -14.06 -10.85 11.54
N TYR A 62 -14.50 -10.46 10.33
CA TYR A 62 -13.77 -9.51 9.50
C TYR A 62 -13.65 -8.13 10.18
N GLN A 63 -14.73 -7.63 10.77
CA GLN A 63 -14.71 -6.34 11.48
C GLN A 63 -13.77 -6.38 12.68
N SER A 64 -13.77 -7.48 13.45
CA SER A 64 -12.86 -7.68 14.59
C SER A 64 -11.39 -7.66 14.14
N TRP A 65 -11.06 -8.43 13.10
CA TRP A 65 -9.72 -8.42 12.50
C TRP A 65 -9.33 -7.04 11.98
N ARG A 66 -10.26 -6.33 11.31
CA ARG A 66 -10.01 -4.99 10.78
C ARG A 66 -9.72 -3.98 11.90
N GLN A 67 -10.46 -4.04 13.01
CA GLN A 67 -10.24 -3.15 14.16
C GLN A 67 -8.86 -3.38 14.78
N GLU A 68 -8.49 -4.65 14.98
CA GLU A 68 -7.16 -5.01 15.46
C GLU A 68 -6.06 -4.53 14.52
N TYR A 69 -6.25 -4.74 13.21
CA TYR A 69 -5.32 -4.27 12.18
C TYR A 69 -5.14 -2.75 12.20
N MET A 70 -6.24 -2.00 12.25
CA MET A 70 -6.19 -0.54 12.29
C MET A 70 -5.48 -0.02 13.54
N LYS A 71 -5.64 -0.70 14.68
CA LYS A 71 -4.92 -0.37 15.92
C LYS A 71 -3.42 -0.62 15.78
N LEU A 72 -3.03 -1.83 15.37
CA LEU A 72 -1.61 -2.24 15.32
C LEU A 72 -0.83 -1.58 14.17
N SER A 73 -1.48 -1.31 13.04
CA SER A 73 -0.85 -0.58 11.93
C SER A 73 -0.53 0.89 12.27
N GLY A 74 -1.04 1.39 13.41
CA GLY A 74 -0.68 2.67 14.01
C GLY A 74 0.83 2.87 14.18
N ASP A 75 1.57 1.80 14.44
CA ASP A 75 2.99 1.86 14.78
C ASP A 75 3.92 1.77 13.55
N PHE A 76 3.36 1.63 12.36
CA PHE A 76 4.10 1.43 11.11
C PHE A 76 3.80 2.52 10.07
N ALA A 77 4.79 2.79 9.24
CA ALA A 77 4.65 3.55 8.00
C ALA A 77 4.61 2.60 6.79
N THR A 78 3.92 3.01 5.72
CA THR A 78 3.83 2.20 4.48
C THR A 78 5.03 2.43 3.57
N CYS A 79 5.53 3.67 3.53
CA CYS A 79 6.72 4.09 2.82
C CYS A 79 7.42 5.18 3.64
N ASN A 80 8.65 5.52 3.26
CA ASN A 80 9.38 6.66 3.81
C ASN A 80 9.66 7.65 2.70
N TYR A 81 9.58 8.93 3.02
CA TYR A 81 10.01 9.99 2.13
C TYR A 81 11.53 9.99 2.01
N MET A 82 12.05 9.73 0.80
CA MET A 82 13.49 9.65 0.52
C MET A 82 14.07 10.95 -0.05
N GLY A 83 13.22 11.85 -0.55
CA GLY A 83 13.63 13.08 -1.23
C GLY A 83 12.87 13.35 -2.52
N GLU A 84 12.99 14.59 -3.00
CA GLU A 84 12.51 15.05 -4.30
C GLU A 84 13.69 15.12 -5.27
N TYR A 85 13.53 14.54 -6.46
CA TYR A 85 14.58 14.49 -7.48
C TYR A 85 14.08 15.13 -8.78
N GLY A 86 14.88 16.02 -9.37
CA GLY A 86 14.56 16.72 -10.61
C GLY A 86 13.85 18.06 -10.40
N LYS A 87 13.19 18.58 -11.46
CA LYS A 87 12.48 19.85 -11.39
C LYS A 87 11.20 19.68 -10.58
N ARG A 88 10.98 20.57 -9.61
CA ARG A 88 9.76 20.58 -8.81
C ARG A 88 8.56 20.86 -9.71
N PHE A 89 7.65 19.88 -9.79
CA PHE A 89 6.44 20.00 -10.59
C PHE A 89 5.39 20.76 -9.77
N THR A 90 4.97 21.94 -10.24
CA THR A 90 4.00 22.79 -9.54
C THR A 90 2.61 22.61 -10.15
N ASN A 91 1.87 21.63 -9.64
CA ASN A 91 0.43 21.48 -9.89
C ASN A 91 -0.28 21.32 -8.54
N GLU A 92 -1.25 22.19 -8.26
CA GLU A 92 -1.93 22.26 -6.96
C GLU A 92 -2.75 21.00 -6.64
N VAL A 93 -3.40 20.40 -7.65
CA VAL A 93 -4.18 19.17 -7.48
C VAL A 93 -3.26 18.00 -7.10
N VAL A 94 -2.12 17.88 -7.78
CA VAL A 94 -1.12 16.84 -7.47
C VAL A 94 -0.51 17.08 -6.08
N ALA A 95 -0.25 18.33 -5.71
CA ALA A 95 0.27 18.67 -4.39
C ALA A 95 -0.69 18.25 -3.25
N GLU A 96 -1.98 18.51 -3.40
CA GLU A 96 -2.97 18.10 -2.39
C GLU A 96 -3.11 16.56 -2.35
N LEU A 97 -3.08 15.89 -3.49
CA LEU A 97 -3.10 14.43 -3.54
C LEU A 97 -1.89 13.80 -2.83
N LEU A 98 -0.68 14.36 -3.05
CA LEU A 98 0.54 13.91 -2.38
C LEU A 98 0.47 14.15 -0.86
N LYS A 99 -0.07 15.29 -0.43
CA LYS A 99 -0.26 15.57 1.00
C LYS A 99 -1.18 14.53 1.66
N VAL A 100 -2.30 14.19 1.02
CA VAL A 100 -3.20 13.13 1.52
C VAL A 100 -2.50 11.77 1.53
N HIS A 101 -1.76 11.44 0.47
CA HIS A 101 -0.98 10.22 0.40
C HIS A 101 0.03 10.12 1.56
N ASP A 102 0.83 11.15 1.78
CA ASP A 102 1.90 11.16 2.79
C ASP A 102 1.33 11.07 4.21
N GLN A 103 0.18 11.70 4.45
CA GLN A 103 -0.53 11.59 5.72
C GLN A 103 -1.02 10.16 5.98
N LEU A 104 -1.64 9.52 4.99
CA LEU A 104 -2.17 8.15 5.13
C LEU A 104 -1.05 7.11 5.27
N THR A 105 0.03 7.29 4.52
CA THR A 105 1.18 6.37 4.53
C THR A 105 2.16 6.61 5.68
N LYS A 106 2.03 7.75 6.38
CA LYS A 106 2.95 8.23 7.41
C LYS A 106 4.39 8.40 6.90
N ALA A 107 4.52 8.79 5.63
CA ALA A 107 5.80 8.84 4.92
C ALA A 107 6.88 9.68 5.62
N ASN A 108 6.47 10.66 6.42
CA ASN A 108 7.34 11.62 7.08
C ASN A 108 7.53 11.33 8.59
N MET A 109 7.03 10.21 9.11
CA MET A 109 7.04 9.92 10.56
C MET A 109 8.21 9.07 11.06
N ASN A 110 9.08 8.57 10.16
CA ASN A 110 10.23 7.70 10.50
C ASN A 110 9.85 6.46 11.35
N LEU A 111 8.66 5.91 11.11
CA LEU A 111 8.23 4.66 11.74
C LEU A 111 8.87 3.45 11.03
N PRO A 112 8.96 2.28 11.68
CA PRO A 112 9.29 1.04 11.00
C PRO A 112 8.38 0.80 9.79
N LEU A 113 8.97 0.32 8.69
CA LEU A 113 8.22 0.05 7.47
C LEU A 113 7.49 -1.28 7.56
N ALA A 114 6.23 -1.27 7.13
CA ALA A 114 5.48 -2.49 6.91
C ALA A 114 4.53 -2.40 5.72
#